data_AF-A0A2E3DLA5-F1
#
_entry.id   AF-A0A2E3DLA5-F1
#
_cell.length_a   1.000
_cell.length_b   1.000
_cell.length_c   1.000
_cell.angle_alpha   90.00
_cell.angle_beta   90.00
_cell.angle_gamma   90.00
#
_symmetry.space_group_name_H-M   'P 1'
#
loop_
_entity.id
_entity.type
_entity.pdbx_description
1 polymer ?
#
loop_
_entity_poly.entity_id
_entity_poly.type
_entity_poly.pdbx_seq_one_letter_code
_entity_poly.pdbx_strand_id
1 'polypeptide(L)'
;MLNRLILTAVALLISSSLYAGTGYEVTSKIDGETRSYMVIFGGGRLFEQYTAFDPETKKFVYLRWSRTEKSPQPVARIWNHSTGEMIQLFKFPEAENPLPLIPSIKAMKVCPLTGSKDFTVMPRLAID
;
A
#
# COMPACT_ATOMS: atom_id res chain seq x y z
N MET A 1 15.95 -43.78 -10.90
CA MET A 1 14.56 -43.26 -10.77
C MET A 1 14.36 -42.36 -9.56
N LEU A 2 14.98 -42.66 -8.40
CA LEU A 2 14.91 -41.84 -7.18
C LEU A 2 15.33 -40.36 -7.38
N ASN A 3 16.36 -40.11 -8.18
CA ASN A 3 16.86 -38.75 -8.44
C ASN A 3 15.90 -37.86 -9.25
N ARG A 4 14.99 -38.44 -10.05
CA ARG A 4 13.99 -37.68 -10.82
C ARG A 4 12.76 -37.28 -9.99
N LEU A 5 12.45 -38.05 -8.94
CA LEU A 5 11.38 -37.77 -7.98
C LEU A 5 11.74 -36.63 -7.01
N ILE A 6 13.02 -36.53 -6.63
CA ILE A 6 13.51 -35.45 -5.76
C ILE A 6 13.50 -34.10 -6.49
N LEU A 7 13.88 -34.07 -7.77
CA LEU A 7 13.87 -32.86 -8.60
C LEU A 7 12.45 -32.31 -8.85
N THR A 8 11.44 -33.17 -8.91
CA THR A 8 10.03 -32.74 -9.07
C THR A 8 9.43 -32.23 -7.75
N ALA A 9 9.84 -32.78 -6.60
CA ALA A 9 9.40 -32.30 -5.29
C ALA A 9 9.96 -30.91 -4.94
N VAL A 10 11.20 -30.60 -5.35
CA VAL A 10 11.82 -29.28 -5.12
C VAL A 10 11.16 -28.19 -5.96
N ALA A 11 10.74 -28.48 -7.19
CA ALA A 11 10.06 -27.51 -8.05
C ALA A 11 8.66 -27.11 -7.53
N LEU A 12 7.97 -27.99 -6.81
CA LEU A 12 6.64 -27.71 -6.24
C LEU A 12 6.66 -26.82 -4.99
N LEU A 13 7.81 -26.67 -4.32
CA LEU A 13 7.94 -25.84 -3.11
C LEU A 13 8.23 -24.36 -3.40
N ILE A 14 8.49 -24.00 -4.65
CA ILE A 14 8.88 -22.63 -5.04
C ILE A 14 7.67 -21.76 -5.43
N SER A 15 6.47 -22.34 -5.58
CA SER A 15 5.27 -21.62 -6.00
C SER A 15 4.43 -21.04 -4.86
N SER A 16 4.97 -20.94 -3.63
CA SER A 16 4.28 -20.23 -2.56
C SER A 16 4.28 -18.73 -2.84
N SER A 17 3.26 -18.26 -3.57
CA SER A 17 2.99 -16.85 -3.80
C SER A 17 2.94 -16.17 -2.42
N LEU A 18 3.92 -15.31 -2.14
CA LEU A 18 3.93 -14.52 -0.92
C LEU A 18 2.77 -13.53 -1.02
N TYR A 19 1.65 -13.88 -0.39
CA TYR A 19 0.47 -13.02 -0.33
C TYR A 19 0.87 -11.67 0.26
N ALA A 20 0.88 -10.62 -0.57
CA ALA A 20 1.46 -9.33 -0.24
C ALA A 20 0.45 -8.33 0.36
N GLY A 21 -0.70 -8.83 0.82
CA GLY A 21 -1.82 -8.02 1.30
C GLY A 21 -2.95 -7.93 0.27
N THR A 22 -3.82 -6.92 0.41
CA THR A 22 -4.93 -6.70 -0.54
C THR A 22 -4.58 -5.52 -1.45
N GLY A 23 -4.51 -5.78 -2.75
CA GLY A 23 -4.34 -4.76 -3.77
C GLY A 23 -5.70 -4.20 -4.18
N TYR A 24 -5.71 -2.95 -4.60
CA TYR A 24 -6.90 -2.30 -5.13
C TYR A 24 -6.53 -1.58 -6.42
N GLU A 25 -7.27 -1.87 -7.47
CA GLU A 25 -7.25 -1.07 -8.68
C GLU A 25 -8.20 0.11 -8.49
N VAL A 26 -7.65 1.32 -8.53
CA VAL A 26 -8.40 2.56 -8.37
C VAL A 26 -8.47 3.24 -9.72
N THR A 27 -9.69 3.40 -10.24
CA THR A 27 -9.93 4.09 -11.51
C THR A 27 -10.63 5.42 -11.25
N SER A 28 -10.06 6.52 -11.71
CA SER A 28 -10.67 7.86 -11.61
C SER A 28 -10.78 8.48 -12.99
N LYS A 29 -11.89 9.18 -13.23
CA LYS A 29 -12.12 9.97 -14.45
C LYS A 29 -12.07 11.46 -14.12
N ILE A 30 -11.24 12.21 -14.84
CA ILE A 30 -11.19 13.67 -14.81
C ILE A 30 -11.04 14.16 -16.25
N ASP A 31 -11.83 15.16 -16.63
CA ASP A 31 -11.75 15.86 -17.93
C ASP A 31 -11.75 14.93 -19.16
N GLY A 32 -12.48 13.81 -19.07
CA GLY A 32 -12.58 12.79 -20.12
C GLY A 32 -11.42 11.78 -20.15
N GLU A 33 -10.37 12.00 -19.35
CA GLU A 33 -9.24 11.07 -19.20
C GLU A 33 -9.54 10.05 -18.08
N THR A 34 -9.31 8.76 -18.36
CA THR A 34 -9.43 7.69 -17.36
C THR A 34 -8.05 7.30 -16.88
N ARG A 35 -7.79 7.43 -15.57
CA ARG A 35 -6.54 7.00 -14.93
C ARG A 35 -6.81 5.84 -14.00
N SER A 36 -6.07 4.75 -14.16
CA SER A 36 -6.11 3.58 -13.28
C SER A 36 -4.75 3.38 -12.63
N TYR A 37 -4.73 3.03 -11.35
CA TYR A 37 -3.50 2.68 -10.63
C TYR A 37 -3.76 1.62 -9.56
N MET A 38 -2.70 0.90 -9.22
CA MET A 38 -2.71 -0.10 -8.15
C MET A 38 -2.22 0.51 -6.84
N VAL A 39 -2.94 0.26 -5.76
CA VAL A 39 -2.53 0.60 -4.39
C VAL A 39 -2.70 -0.61 -3.49
N ILE A 40 -1.75 -0.82 -2.58
CA ILE A 40 -1.78 -1.92 -1.62
C ILE A 40 -2.07 -1.37 -0.24
N PHE A 41 -2.98 -2.01 0.49
CA PHE A 41 -3.24 -1.72 1.89
C PHE A 41 -3.09 -2.98 2.75
N GLY A 42 -2.64 -2.78 3.98
CA GLY A 42 -2.34 -3.86 4.92
C GLY A 42 -1.02 -4.55 4.57
N GLY A 43 -0.82 -5.75 5.10
CA GLY A 43 0.37 -6.54 4.83
C GLY A 43 0.07 -8.03 4.66
N GLY A 44 1.12 -8.77 4.33
CA GLY A 44 1.06 -10.21 4.15
C GLY A 44 1.12 -11.00 5.45
N ARG A 45 1.28 -12.32 5.30
CA ARG A 45 1.45 -13.25 6.43
C ARG A 45 2.69 -12.94 7.27
N LEU A 46 3.76 -12.42 6.66
CA LEU A 46 5.06 -12.22 7.31
C LEU A 46 5.39 -10.76 7.59
N PHE A 47 4.62 -9.82 7.05
CA PHE A 47 4.92 -8.39 7.15
C PHE A 47 3.67 -7.58 7.38
N GLU A 48 3.87 -6.37 7.89
CA GLU A 48 2.90 -5.30 7.88
C GLU A 48 3.43 -4.14 7.05
N GLN A 49 2.51 -3.31 6.61
CA GLN A 49 2.85 -2.17 5.78
C GLN A 49 1.89 -1.02 6.04
N TYR A 50 2.47 0.17 6.06
CA TYR A 50 1.75 1.43 5.96
C TYR A 50 1.81 1.95 4.53
N THR A 51 0.76 2.68 4.16
CA THR A 51 0.59 3.25 2.84
C THR A 51 0.35 4.74 2.99
N ALA A 52 1.04 5.55 2.20
CA ALA A 52 0.81 6.97 2.07
C ALA A 52 0.81 7.36 0.58
N PHE A 53 0.35 8.57 0.29
CA PHE A 53 0.49 9.18 -1.03
C PHE A 53 1.48 10.33 -0.94
N ASP A 54 2.50 10.28 -1.78
CA ASP A 54 3.47 11.36 -1.93
C ASP A 54 2.98 12.36 -2.99
N PRO A 55 2.61 13.58 -2.58
CA PRO A 55 2.12 14.60 -3.51
C PRO A 55 3.19 15.14 -4.45
N GLU A 56 4.48 14.97 -4.13
CA GLU A 56 5.60 15.43 -4.94
C GLU A 56 5.82 14.49 -6.14
N THR A 57 6.01 13.20 -5.86
CA THR A 57 6.22 12.19 -6.91
C THR A 57 4.94 11.66 -7.54
N LYS A 58 3.76 12.01 -6.99
CA LYS A 58 2.43 11.53 -7.41
C LYS A 58 2.27 10.01 -7.33
N LYS A 59 2.89 9.38 -6.33
CA LYS A 59 2.89 7.92 -6.16
C LYS A 59 2.42 7.52 -4.77
N PHE A 60 1.86 6.32 -4.68
CA PHE A 60 1.72 5.66 -3.39
C PHE A 60 3.08 5.11 -2.96
N VAL A 61 3.44 5.38 -1.71
CA VAL A 61 4.67 4.92 -1.09
C VAL A 61 4.35 4.02 0.08
N TYR A 62 5.26 3.09 0.35
CA TYR A 62 5.03 2.00 1.29
C TYR A 62 6.13 1.93 2.34
N LEU A 63 5.73 1.77 3.61
CA LEU A 63 6.64 1.52 4.72
C LEU A 63 6.33 0.13 5.25
N ARG A 64 7.18 -0.84 4.93
CA ARG A 64 7.01 -2.26 5.25
C ARG A 64 7.97 -2.69 6.36
N TRP A 65 7.50 -3.53 7.29
CA TRP A 65 8.31 -4.12 8.35
C TRP A 65 7.89 -5.57 8.64
N SER A 66 8.77 -6.35 9.25
CA SER A 66 8.42 -7.72 9.66
C SER A 66 7.39 -7.69 10.79
N ARG A 67 6.43 -8.63 10.80
CA ARG A 67 5.51 -8.77 11.93
C ARG A 67 6.20 -9.09 13.26
N THR A 68 7.43 -9.59 13.23
CA THR A 68 8.25 -9.86 14.42
C THR A 68 8.99 -8.62 14.91
N GLU A 69 9.04 -7.55 14.12
CA GLU A 69 9.67 -6.29 14.47
C GLU A 69 8.66 -5.33 15.09
N LYS A 70 9.16 -4.31 15.79
CA LYS A 70 8.30 -3.25 16.31
C LYS A 70 7.76 -2.42 15.16
N SER A 71 6.47 -2.08 15.22
CA SER A 71 5.86 -1.15 14.27
C SER A 71 6.61 0.19 14.26
N PRO A 72 6.84 0.78 13.07
CA PRO A 72 7.45 2.09 12.92
C PRO A 72 6.74 3.13 13.78
N GLN A 73 7.51 4.00 14.41
CA GLN A 73 6.99 5.10 15.22
C GLN A 73 6.83 6.36 14.37
N PRO A 74 5.85 7.23 14.68
CA PRO A 74 5.72 8.51 14.00
C PRO A 74 6.93 9.40 14.28
N VAL A 75 7.39 10.13 13.27
CA VAL A 75 8.54 11.04 13.36
C VAL A 75 8.12 12.50 13.58
N ALA A 76 6.86 12.81 13.27
CA ALA A 76 6.28 14.14 13.46
C ALA A 76 4.76 14.04 13.66
N ARG A 77 4.15 15.16 14.08
CA ARG A 77 2.70 15.31 14.21
C ARG A 77 2.30 16.69 13.70
N ILE A 78 1.16 16.76 13.01
CA ILE A 78 0.55 18.01 12.58
C ILE A 78 -0.83 18.15 13.20
N TRP A 79 -1.21 19.37 13.52
CA TRP A 79 -2.56 19.66 14.01
C TRP A 79 -3.47 20.01 12.85
N ASN A 80 -4.59 19.30 12.73
CA ASN A 80 -5.64 19.63 11.77
C ASN A 80 -6.67 20.54 12.45
N HIS A 81 -6.60 21.85 12.16
CA HIS A 81 -7.52 22.84 12.72
C HIS A 81 -9.01 22.55 12.40
N SER A 82 -9.30 21.92 11.25
CA SER A 82 -10.68 21.68 10.80
C SER A 82 -11.36 20.54 11.56
N THR A 83 -10.60 19.55 12.01
CA THR A 83 -11.12 18.40 12.77
C THR A 83 -10.75 18.45 14.25
N GLY A 84 -9.78 19.29 14.63
CA GLY A 84 -9.18 19.33 15.97
C GLY A 84 -8.20 18.17 16.23
N GLU A 85 -7.97 17.28 15.26
CA GLU A 85 -7.18 16.06 15.45
C GLU A 85 -5.69 16.28 15.24
N MET A 86 -4.87 15.53 15.97
CA MET A 86 -3.44 15.44 15.72
C MET A 86 -3.15 14.30 14.75
N ILE A 87 -2.69 14.63 13.54
CA ILE A 87 -2.32 13.65 12.51
C ILE A 87 -0.85 13.26 12.71
N GLN A 88 -0.59 11.97 12.81
CA GLN A 88 0.76 11.43 12.89
C GLN A 88 1.39 11.32 11.51
N LEU A 89 2.68 11.66 11.41
CA LEU A 89 3.47 11.56 10.18
C LEU A 89 4.58 10.53 10.34
N PHE A 90 4.79 9.76 9.29
CA PHE A 90 5.78 8.67 9.24
C PHE A 90 6.79 8.93 8.14
N LYS A 91 8.05 8.51 8.35
CA LYS A 91 9.10 8.60 7.33
C LYS A 91 9.01 7.38 6.42
N PHE A 92 8.70 7.61 5.15
CA PHE A 92 8.73 6.59 4.11
C PHE A 92 10.11 6.61 3.41
N PRO A 93 10.68 5.46 3.02
CA PRO A 93 11.98 5.41 2.36
C PRO A 93 12.00 6.16 1.02
N GLU A 94 10.88 6.13 0.30
CA GLU A 94 10.73 6.69 -1.05
C GLU A 94 10.31 8.16 -1.06
N ALA A 95 9.96 8.74 0.10
CA ALA A 95 9.49 10.11 0.21
C ALA A 95 10.51 10.99 0.92
N GLU A 96 10.73 12.20 0.40
CA GLU A 96 11.61 13.18 1.05
C GLU A 96 11.03 13.64 2.39
N ASN A 97 9.74 13.93 2.42
CA ASN A 97 9.03 14.46 3.58
C ASN A 97 8.26 13.37 4.35
N PRO A 98 8.07 13.51 5.68
CA PRO A 98 7.16 12.64 6.42
C PRO A 98 5.72 12.80 5.96
N LEU A 99 5.01 11.69 5.78
CA LEU A 99 3.66 11.67 5.21
C LEU A 99 2.62 11.13 6.20
N PRO A 100 1.36 11.59 6.10
CA PRO A 100 0.25 11.02 6.85
C PRO A 100 -0.14 9.65 6.26
N LEU A 101 -0.61 8.76 7.13
CA LEU A 101 -1.06 7.43 6.71
C LEU A 101 -2.43 7.48 6.05
N ILE A 102 -2.60 6.65 5.03
CA ILE A 102 -3.91 6.25 4.52
C ILE A 102 -4.17 4.84 5.09
N PRO A 103 -5.01 4.69 6.12
CA PRO A 103 -5.07 3.43 6.88
C PRO A 103 -5.74 2.29 6.11
N SER A 104 -6.60 2.61 5.15
CA SER A 104 -7.25 1.62 4.28
C SER A 104 -7.84 2.29 3.05
N ILE A 105 -8.22 1.48 2.07
CA ILE A 105 -8.96 1.94 0.89
C ILE A 105 -10.27 2.67 1.26
N LYS A 106 -10.93 2.28 2.37
CA LYS A 106 -12.17 2.91 2.85
C LYS A 106 -11.95 4.32 3.39
N ALA A 107 -10.73 4.65 3.78
CA ALA A 107 -10.38 5.99 4.26
C ALA A 107 -10.16 6.97 3.11
N MET A 108 -9.95 6.48 1.88
CA MET A 108 -9.87 7.32 0.70
C MET A 108 -11.27 7.86 0.38
N LYS A 109 -11.52 9.12 0.71
CA LYS A 109 -12.75 9.84 0.34
C LYS A 109 -12.64 10.58 -1.00
N VAL A 110 -11.40 10.77 -1.45
CA VAL A 110 -11.00 11.48 -2.66
C VAL A 110 -9.82 10.73 -3.25
N CYS A 111 -9.75 10.62 -4.58
CA CYS A 111 -8.59 10.08 -5.27
C CYS A 111 -7.38 11.02 -5.08
N PRO A 112 -6.27 10.60 -4.43
CA PRO A 112 -5.13 11.47 -4.16
C PRO A 112 -4.42 11.97 -5.42
N LEU A 113 -4.49 11.19 -6.51
CA LEU A 113 -3.87 11.54 -7.79
C LEU A 113 -4.62 12.64 -8.54
N THR A 114 -5.96 12.60 -8.49
CA THR A 114 -6.82 13.43 -9.34
C THR A 114 -7.61 14.47 -8.56
N GLY A 115 -7.84 14.28 -7.26
CA GLY A 115 -8.73 15.10 -6.45
C GLY A 115 -10.22 14.80 -6.67
N SER A 116 -10.56 13.83 -7.53
CA SER A 116 -11.96 13.47 -7.79
C SER A 116 -12.55 12.64 -6.65
N LYS A 117 -13.82 12.90 -6.34
CA LYS A 117 -14.67 12.02 -5.49
C LYS A 117 -15.27 10.88 -6.28
N ASP A 118 -15.33 11.01 -7.60
CA ASP A 118 -15.84 10.00 -8.52
C ASP A 118 -14.68 9.10 -8.97
N PHE A 119 -14.42 8.08 -8.15
CA PHE A 119 -13.49 7.02 -8.48
C PHE A 119 -14.08 5.66 -8.10
N THR A 120 -13.72 4.64 -8.86
CA THR A 120 -14.10 3.26 -8.60
C THR A 120 -12.92 2.51 -8.00
N VAL A 121 -13.24 1.55 -7.13
CA VAL A 121 -12.27 0.70 -6.46
C VAL A 121 -12.63 -0.74 -6.74
N MET A 122 -11.70 -1.49 -7.31
CA MET A 122 -11.84 -2.92 -7.54
C MET A 122 -10.78 -3.67 -6.74
N PRO A 123 -11.15 -4.58 -5.83
CA PRO A 123 -10.17 -5.40 -5.13
C PRO A 123 -9.47 -6.33 -6.13
N ARG A 124 -8.15 -6.40 -6.03
CA ARG A 124 -7.28 -7.29 -6.81
C ARG A 124 -6.35 -8.04 -5.87
N LEU A 125 -5.89 -9.21 -6.30
CA LEU A 125 -4.81 -9.89 -5.61
C LEU A 125 -3.52 -9.08 -5.79
N ALA A 126 -2.92 -8.66 -4.68
CA ALA A 126 -1.56 -8.12 -4.72
C ALA A 126 -0.61 -9.31 -4.78
N ILE A 127 0.06 -9.46 -5.93
CA ILE A 127 1.13 -10.43 -6.14
C ILE A 127 2.42 -9.61 -6.16
N ASP A 128 3.36 -9.95 -5.28
CA ASP A 128 4.75 -9.47 -5.31
C ASP A 128 5.54 -10.40 -6.23
#